data_AF-H9F6F1-F1
#
_entry.id   AF-H9F6F1-F1
#
_cell.length_a   1.000
_cell.length_b   1.000
_cell.length_c   1.000
_cell.angle_alpha   90.00
_cell.angle_beta   90.00
_cell.angle_gamma   90.00
#
_symmetry.space_group_name_H-M   'P 1'
#
loop_
_entity.id
_entity.type
_entity.pdbx_description
1 polymer ?
#
loop_
_entity_poly.entity_id
_entity_poly.type
_entity_poly.pdbx_seq_one_letter_code
_entity_poly.pdbx_strand_id
1 'polypeptide(L)'
;TSIGKRRFRIQKQLLAGVAQALDIGPAGPLMGVVQYGDNPATHFNLKTHMNSRDLKTAIEKITQRGGLSNVGRAISFVTKNFFSKANGNRSSAPNVVVVMVDGWPTDKVEEASRLARESGINIFFITIEGAAENEKQYVVEPNFANKAVCRTNGFYSFHVQSWFGLHKTLQPLVKRVCDTDRLACSKTCLNSADIGFVIDGSSSVGTGNFRTVLQFVTNLTKEFEISDTDTRVGAVQYTYEQRLEFGFDQYSSKPDILNAIKRVGYWSGGTSTGAAINFALEQLFKKSKPNKRKLMILITDGRSYDDVRIPAMAAHLKGVITYAIGVAWAAQEELEVIATHPARDHSFFVDEFDNLYQYVPRIIQNICTEFNSQPRN
;
A
#
# COMPACT_ATOMS: atom_id res chain seq x y z
N THR A 1 -26.02 20.94 -6.05
CA THR A 1 -24.69 21.09 -5.42
C THR A 1 -24.79 20.72 -3.96
N SER A 2 -24.02 19.73 -3.50
CA SER A 2 -24.06 19.26 -2.10
C SER A 2 -23.66 20.35 -1.09
N ILE A 3 -22.69 21.18 -1.47
CA ILE A 3 -22.19 22.28 -0.64
C ILE A 3 -22.98 23.56 -0.93
N GLY A 4 -23.53 24.23 0.10
CA GLY A 4 -24.12 25.57 -0.03
C GLY A 4 -23.10 26.71 0.15
N LYS A 5 -23.44 27.95 -0.22
CA LYS A 5 -22.56 29.14 -0.11
C LYS A 5 -21.88 29.29 1.26
N ARG A 6 -22.61 29.03 2.35
CA ARG A 6 -22.09 29.09 3.72
C ARG A 6 -21.00 28.04 3.97
N ARG A 7 -21.24 26.78 3.57
CA ARG A 7 -20.29 25.66 3.72
C ARG A 7 -19.03 25.90 2.86
N PHE A 8 -19.21 26.40 1.65
CA PHE A 8 -18.10 26.78 0.77
C PHE A 8 -17.23 27.90 1.37
N ARG A 9 -17.82 28.86 2.08
CA ARG A 9 -17.06 29.87 2.84
C ARG A 9 -16.20 29.25 3.95
N ILE A 10 -16.72 28.25 4.66
CA ILE A 10 -15.97 27.54 5.71
C ILE A 10 -14.79 26.77 5.09
N GLN A 11 -14.98 26.13 3.94
CA GLN A 11 -13.89 25.48 3.19
C GLN A 11 -12.78 26.47 2.83
N LYS A 12 -13.13 27.65 2.31
CA LYS A 12 -12.16 28.71 2.01
C LYS A 12 -11.42 29.21 3.25
N GLN A 13 -12.09 29.32 4.39
CA GLN A 13 -11.46 29.71 5.65
C GLN A 13 -10.42 28.67 6.11
N LEU A 14 -10.70 27.38 5.96
CA LEU A 14 -9.69 26.34 6.23
C LEU A 14 -8.47 26.50 5.33
N LEU A 15 -8.67 26.63 4.01
CA LEU A 15 -7.56 26.79 3.05
C LEU A 15 -6.70 28.02 3.36
N ALA A 16 -7.33 29.16 3.66
CA ALA A 16 -6.62 30.38 4.04
C ALA A 16 -5.85 30.21 5.36
N GLY A 17 -6.43 29.52 6.34
CA GLY A 17 -5.76 29.23 7.61
C GLY A 17 -4.57 28.27 7.45
N VAL A 18 -4.68 27.27 6.58
CA VAL A 18 -3.57 26.36 6.23
C VAL A 18 -2.45 27.12 5.52
N ALA A 19 -2.79 27.95 4.53
CA ALA A 19 -1.82 28.79 3.85
C ALA A 19 -1.02 29.68 4.83
N GLN A 20 -1.72 30.31 5.77
CA GLN A 20 -1.08 31.15 6.77
C GLN A 20 -0.22 30.36 7.77
N ALA A 21 -0.68 29.19 8.21
CA ALA A 21 0.05 28.36 9.17
C ALA A 21 1.27 27.64 8.57
N LEU A 22 1.26 27.35 7.27
CA LEU A 22 2.40 26.78 6.54
C LEU A 22 3.44 27.83 6.13
N ASP A 23 3.14 29.11 6.33
CA ASP A 23 3.96 30.24 5.87
C ASP A 23 4.37 30.11 4.39
N ILE A 24 3.36 30.07 3.51
CA ILE A 24 3.57 29.88 2.07
C ILE A 24 4.50 30.95 1.53
N GLY A 25 5.56 30.52 0.83
CA GLY A 25 6.53 31.42 0.24
C GLY A 25 7.66 30.70 -0.51
N PRO A 26 8.52 31.44 -1.22
CA PRO A 26 9.56 30.86 -2.09
C PRO A 26 10.61 30.05 -1.31
N ALA A 27 10.90 30.44 -0.07
CA ALA A 27 11.77 29.70 0.85
C ALA A 27 11.05 28.53 1.56
N GLY A 28 9.72 28.57 1.63
CA GLY A 28 8.88 27.62 2.35
C GLY A 28 8.04 26.75 1.40
N PRO A 29 6.95 26.15 1.88
CA PRO A 29 6.00 25.41 1.06
C PRO A 29 5.32 26.31 0.01
N LEU A 30 4.91 25.71 -1.10
CA LEU A 30 4.10 26.37 -2.12
C LEU A 30 2.71 25.74 -2.13
N MET A 31 1.68 26.53 -2.43
CA MET A 31 0.30 26.08 -2.43
C MET A 31 -0.43 26.56 -3.68
N GLY A 32 -1.21 25.66 -4.27
CA GLY A 32 -2.12 25.95 -5.35
C GLY A 32 -3.49 25.32 -5.08
N VAL A 33 -4.51 25.74 -5.83
CA VAL A 33 -5.88 25.29 -5.61
C VAL A 33 -6.51 24.81 -6.91
N VAL A 34 -7.02 23.58 -6.87
CA VAL A 34 -7.88 22.99 -7.89
C VAL A 34 -9.26 22.82 -7.29
N GLN A 35 -10.29 23.31 -7.97
CA GLN A 35 -11.67 23.05 -7.62
C GLN A 35 -12.23 22.02 -8.59
N TYR A 36 -12.96 21.05 -8.06
CA TYR A 36 -13.58 20.00 -8.86
C TYR A 36 -15.09 19.94 -8.62
N GLY A 37 -15.75 19.41 -9.65
CA GLY A 37 -17.17 19.10 -9.73
C GLY A 37 -17.26 17.96 -10.74
N ASP A 38 -17.98 18.16 -11.85
CA ASP A 38 -17.92 17.23 -12.98
C ASP A 38 -16.51 17.16 -13.60
N ASN A 39 -15.86 18.33 -13.70
CA ASN A 39 -14.51 18.48 -14.26
C ASN A 39 -13.63 19.36 -13.34
N PRO A 40 -12.39 18.93 -13.05
CA PRO A 40 -11.44 19.72 -12.27
C PRO A 40 -10.98 20.96 -13.06
N ALA A 41 -10.74 22.06 -12.35
CA ALA A 41 -10.08 23.25 -12.89
C ALA A 41 -9.14 23.87 -11.87
N THR A 42 -7.98 24.31 -12.34
CA THR A 42 -7.01 25.07 -11.58
C THR A 42 -7.49 26.51 -11.41
N HIS A 43 -7.59 27.00 -10.18
CA HIS A 43 -7.74 28.42 -9.90
C HIS A 43 -6.40 29.14 -9.97
N PHE A 44 -5.37 28.52 -9.38
CA PHE A 44 -4.00 28.99 -9.45
C PHE A 44 -3.02 27.84 -9.12
N ASN A 45 -1.82 27.90 -9.70
CA ASN A 45 -0.77 26.89 -9.54
C ASN A 45 0.20 27.26 -8.41
N LEU A 46 1.20 26.40 -8.16
CA LEU A 46 2.14 26.53 -7.03
C LEU A 46 3.00 27.81 -7.10
N LYS A 47 3.17 28.39 -8.30
CA LYS A 47 3.96 29.61 -8.49
C LYS A 47 3.14 30.89 -8.69
N THR A 48 1.81 30.81 -8.67
CA THR A 48 0.96 31.99 -8.92
C THR A 48 1.00 32.98 -7.76
N HIS A 49 0.96 32.47 -6.52
CA HIS A 49 1.02 33.29 -5.31
C HIS A 49 2.17 32.82 -4.42
N MET A 50 3.12 33.71 -4.15
CA MET A 50 4.37 33.41 -3.44
C MET A 50 4.40 33.95 -2.00
N ASN A 51 3.25 34.32 -1.44
CA ASN A 51 3.13 34.68 -0.02
C ASN A 51 1.72 34.37 0.51
N SER A 52 1.63 34.11 1.82
CA SER A 52 0.39 33.78 2.53
C SER A 52 -0.71 34.84 2.41
N ARG A 53 -0.35 36.13 2.31
CA ARG A 53 -1.32 37.25 2.27
C ARG A 53 -2.06 37.28 0.93
N ASP A 54 -1.32 37.28 -0.17
CA ASP A 54 -1.90 37.29 -1.52
C ASP A 54 -2.70 36.02 -1.79
N LEU A 55 -2.17 34.87 -1.34
CA LEU A 55 -2.85 33.59 -1.45
C LEU A 55 -4.20 33.59 -0.70
N LYS A 56 -4.25 34.15 0.51
CA LYS A 56 -5.52 34.31 1.25
C LYS A 56 -6.53 35.14 0.46
N THR A 57 -6.11 36.29 -0.08
CA THR A 57 -7.00 37.14 -0.90
C THR A 57 -7.47 36.42 -2.17
N ALA A 58 -6.60 35.64 -2.81
CA ALA A 58 -6.97 34.83 -3.98
C ALA A 58 -7.98 33.73 -3.62
N ILE A 59 -7.77 33.02 -2.50
CA ILE A 59 -8.70 32.01 -1.99
C ILE A 59 -10.08 32.63 -1.76
N GLU A 60 -10.15 33.79 -1.11
CA GLU A 60 -11.42 34.48 -0.81
C GLU A 60 -12.24 34.80 -2.07
N LYS A 61 -11.57 35.08 -3.21
CA LYS A 61 -12.20 35.37 -4.51
C LYS A 61 -12.70 34.14 -5.26
N ILE A 62 -12.32 32.93 -4.85
CA ILE A 62 -12.78 31.71 -5.51
C ILE A 62 -14.31 31.63 -5.44
N THR A 63 -14.92 31.41 -6.62
CA THR A 63 -16.35 31.19 -6.78
C THR A 63 -16.68 29.69 -6.74
N GLN A 64 -17.87 29.38 -6.26
CA GLN A 64 -18.30 27.99 -6.17
C GLN A 64 -18.70 27.45 -7.54
N ARG A 65 -18.16 26.29 -7.91
CA ARG A 65 -18.61 25.50 -9.07
C ARG A 65 -19.49 24.34 -8.60
N GLY A 66 -20.45 23.97 -9.43
CA GLY A 66 -21.32 22.82 -9.19
C GLY A 66 -20.88 21.56 -9.94
N GLY A 67 -21.73 20.55 -9.88
CA GLY A 67 -21.51 19.24 -10.48
C GLY A 67 -21.44 18.11 -9.45
N LEU A 68 -21.05 16.94 -9.94
CA LEU A 68 -20.79 15.74 -9.16
C LEU A 68 -19.48 15.85 -8.35
N SER A 69 -19.23 14.92 -7.43
CA SER A 69 -18.01 14.88 -6.61
C SER A 69 -16.96 13.93 -7.21
N ASN A 70 -16.53 14.20 -8.45
CA ASN A 70 -15.58 13.32 -9.17
C ASN A 70 -14.14 13.48 -8.65
N VAL A 71 -13.87 12.91 -7.48
CA VAL A 71 -12.59 12.97 -6.77
C VAL A 71 -11.50 12.20 -7.52
N GLY A 72 -11.80 11.02 -8.06
CA GLY A 72 -10.84 10.20 -8.80
C GLY A 72 -10.32 10.96 -10.03
N ARG A 73 -11.23 11.59 -10.78
CA ARG A 73 -10.89 12.50 -11.89
C ARG A 73 -10.03 13.68 -11.43
N ALA A 74 -10.35 14.31 -10.30
CA ALA A 74 -9.58 15.42 -9.76
C ALA A 74 -8.15 15.02 -9.39
N ILE A 75 -7.97 13.86 -8.72
CA ILE A 75 -6.66 13.32 -8.36
C ILE A 75 -5.84 13.00 -9.63
N SER A 76 -6.47 12.38 -10.64
CA SER A 76 -5.83 12.09 -11.93
C SER A 76 -5.38 13.37 -12.64
N PHE A 77 -6.21 14.41 -12.64
CA PHE A 77 -5.88 15.71 -13.22
C PHE A 77 -4.68 16.37 -12.51
N VAL A 78 -4.67 16.36 -11.17
CA VAL A 78 -3.57 16.94 -10.38
C VAL A 78 -2.27 16.18 -10.64
N THR A 79 -2.33 14.85 -10.68
CA THR A 79 -1.19 13.97 -10.95
C THR A 79 -0.56 14.26 -12.31
N LYS A 80 -1.39 14.41 -13.36
CA LYS A 80 -0.89 14.61 -14.73
C LYS A 80 -0.44 16.04 -15.02
N ASN A 81 -1.11 17.04 -14.47
CA ASN A 81 -0.96 18.42 -14.94
C ASN A 81 -0.39 19.37 -13.89
N PHE A 82 -0.61 19.13 -12.59
CA PHE A 82 -0.38 20.15 -11.58
C PHE A 82 1.06 20.16 -11.05
N PHE A 83 1.61 18.99 -10.73
CA PHE A 83 2.97 18.85 -10.21
C PHE A 83 4.05 18.84 -11.31
N SER A 84 4.06 19.87 -12.15
CA SER A 84 5.08 20.08 -13.18
C SER A 84 6.02 21.24 -12.83
N LYS A 85 7.25 21.22 -13.34
CA LYS A 85 8.18 22.36 -13.20
C LYS A 85 7.57 23.67 -13.70
N ALA A 86 6.82 23.60 -14.81
CA ALA A 86 6.12 24.74 -15.38
C ALA A 86 5.10 25.36 -14.40
N ASN A 87 4.52 24.55 -13.52
CA ASN A 87 3.54 24.98 -12.52
C ASN A 87 4.14 25.28 -11.13
N GLY A 88 5.48 25.24 -10.98
CA GLY A 88 6.17 25.56 -9.74
C GLY A 88 6.54 24.35 -8.87
N ASN A 89 6.42 23.12 -9.38
CA ASN A 89 6.84 21.93 -8.64
C ASN A 89 8.38 21.95 -8.41
N ARG A 90 8.81 21.61 -7.19
CA ARG A 90 10.21 21.52 -6.78
C ARG A 90 10.54 20.07 -6.46
N SER A 91 11.49 19.47 -7.17
CA SER A 91 11.89 18.06 -6.96
C SER A 91 12.48 17.77 -5.58
N SER A 92 12.98 18.80 -4.87
CA SER A 92 13.51 18.69 -3.51
C SER A 92 12.43 18.73 -2.42
N ALA A 93 11.16 18.97 -2.77
CA ALA A 93 10.06 19.07 -1.82
C ALA A 93 9.05 17.92 -2.02
N PRO A 94 8.46 17.37 -0.94
CA PRO A 94 7.42 16.35 -1.07
C PRO A 94 6.17 16.94 -1.71
N ASN A 95 5.57 16.21 -2.65
CA ASN A 95 4.28 16.59 -3.23
C ASN A 95 3.15 16.15 -2.31
N VAL A 96 2.22 17.07 -2.02
CA VAL A 96 1.09 16.83 -1.13
C VAL A 96 -0.20 17.30 -1.79
N VAL A 97 -1.23 16.45 -1.77
CA VAL A 97 -2.60 16.76 -2.18
C VAL A 97 -3.51 16.61 -0.99
N VAL A 98 -4.22 17.67 -0.63
CA VAL A 98 -5.28 17.62 0.39
C VAL A 98 -6.63 17.61 -0.33
N VAL A 99 -7.29 16.46 -0.32
CA VAL A 99 -8.64 16.28 -0.89
C VAL A 99 -9.67 16.59 0.19
N MET A 100 -10.69 17.38 -0.16
CA MET A 100 -11.83 17.68 0.72
C MET A 100 -13.13 17.31 0.03
N VAL A 101 -13.88 16.38 0.61
CA VAL A 101 -15.17 15.93 0.08
C VAL A 101 -16.27 16.02 1.13
N ASP A 102 -17.46 16.46 0.70
CA ASP A 102 -18.70 16.43 1.49
C ASP A 102 -19.44 15.12 1.17
N GLY A 103 -19.56 14.22 2.14
CA GLY A 103 -20.05 12.85 1.93
C GLY A 103 -19.01 11.94 1.31
N TRP A 104 -19.25 11.49 0.08
CA TRP A 104 -18.42 10.51 -0.63
C TRP A 104 -18.19 10.87 -2.11
N PRO A 105 -17.11 10.33 -2.73
CA PRO A 105 -16.87 10.48 -4.15
C PRO A 105 -17.99 9.88 -5.02
N THR A 106 -18.26 10.49 -6.16
CA THR A 106 -19.19 9.96 -7.18
C THR A 106 -18.50 9.08 -8.23
N ASP A 107 -17.18 8.94 -8.14
CA ASP A 107 -16.35 8.08 -8.97
C ASP A 107 -15.37 7.25 -8.12
N LYS A 108 -14.76 6.22 -8.73
CA LYS A 108 -13.74 5.41 -8.06
C LYS A 108 -12.45 6.21 -7.90
N VAL A 109 -11.85 6.15 -6.72
CA VAL A 109 -10.62 6.90 -6.38
C VAL A 109 -9.39 6.01 -6.32
N GLU A 110 -9.54 4.69 -6.13
CA GLU A 110 -8.44 3.74 -5.91
C GLU A 110 -7.35 3.88 -6.98
N GLU A 111 -7.74 3.80 -8.26
CA GLU A 111 -6.79 3.77 -9.37
C GLU A 111 -6.10 5.12 -9.61
N ALA A 112 -6.86 6.22 -9.55
CA ALA A 112 -6.29 7.56 -9.69
C ALA A 112 -5.33 7.89 -8.54
N SER A 113 -5.70 7.51 -7.32
CA SER A 113 -4.87 7.71 -6.14
C SER A 113 -3.63 6.83 -6.16
N ARG A 114 -3.74 5.59 -6.66
CA ARG A 114 -2.58 4.72 -6.90
C ARG A 114 -1.56 5.40 -7.80
N LEU A 115 -1.97 5.92 -8.96
CA LEU A 115 -1.09 6.61 -9.89
C LEU A 115 -0.44 7.86 -9.25
N ALA A 116 -1.21 8.61 -8.46
CA ALA A 116 -0.68 9.75 -7.72
C ALA A 116 0.42 9.33 -6.74
N ARG A 117 0.14 8.33 -5.90
CA ARG A 117 1.10 7.79 -4.92
C ARG A 117 2.36 7.24 -5.59
N GLU A 118 2.20 6.56 -6.72
CA GLU A 118 3.32 6.05 -7.53
C GLU A 118 4.19 7.16 -8.10
N SER A 119 3.60 8.33 -8.35
CA SER A 119 4.30 9.55 -8.79
C SER A 119 4.90 10.34 -7.61
N GLY A 120 4.90 9.77 -6.39
CA GLY A 120 5.45 10.40 -5.19
C GLY A 120 4.54 11.46 -4.57
N ILE A 121 3.25 11.43 -4.85
CA ILE A 121 2.27 12.37 -4.30
C ILE A 121 1.65 11.79 -3.03
N ASN A 122 1.72 12.54 -1.93
CA ASN A 122 1.09 12.24 -0.67
C ASN A 122 -0.35 12.75 -0.67
N ILE A 123 -1.32 11.86 -0.49
CA ILE A 123 -2.74 12.26 -0.43
C ILE A 123 -3.18 12.30 1.03
N PHE A 124 -3.66 13.46 1.47
CA PHE A 124 -4.50 13.60 2.66
C PHE A 124 -5.95 13.67 2.24
N PHE A 125 -6.80 12.96 2.96
CA PHE A 125 -8.22 12.86 2.64
C PHE A 125 -9.08 13.37 3.79
N ILE A 126 -9.77 14.49 3.58
CA ILE A 126 -10.69 15.09 4.54
C ILE A 126 -12.12 14.79 4.08
N THR A 127 -12.78 13.93 4.82
CA THR A 127 -14.20 13.61 4.64
C THR A 127 -15.02 14.42 5.63
N ILE A 128 -15.89 15.29 5.13
CA ILE A 128 -16.86 16.04 5.93
C ILE A 128 -18.22 15.36 5.79
N GLU A 129 -18.93 15.12 6.89
CA GLU A 129 -20.28 14.52 6.88
C GLU A 129 -20.32 13.24 6.01
N GLY A 130 -19.47 12.26 6.33
CA GLY A 130 -19.40 10.98 5.60
C GLY A 130 -20.72 10.20 5.60
N ALA A 131 -20.80 9.14 4.78
CA ALA A 131 -22.01 8.33 4.61
C ALA A 131 -22.54 7.78 5.94
N ALA A 132 -23.83 7.99 6.21
CA ALA A 132 -24.52 7.32 7.31
C ALA A 132 -24.61 5.79 7.03
N GLU A 133 -24.89 4.99 8.07
CA GLU A 133 -24.87 3.53 7.97
C GLU A 133 -25.82 3.00 6.87
N ASN A 134 -27.00 3.61 6.76
CA ASN A 134 -28.02 3.30 5.75
C ASN A 134 -27.65 3.76 4.33
N GLU A 135 -26.67 4.64 4.20
CA GLU A 135 -26.21 5.20 2.91
C GLU A 135 -24.98 4.47 2.36
N LYS A 136 -24.28 3.68 3.19
CA LYS A 136 -23.06 2.96 2.80
C LYS A 136 -23.25 2.06 1.56
N GLN A 137 -24.44 1.50 1.36
CA GLN A 137 -24.77 0.68 0.18
C GLN A 137 -24.77 1.46 -1.14
N TYR A 138 -24.94 2.79 -1.09
CA TYR A 138 -24.94 3.66 -2.27
C TYR A 138 -23.56 4.29 -2.55
N VAL A 139 -22.58 4.03 -1.69
CA VAL A 139 -21.22 4.53 -1.87
C VAL A 139 -20.57 3.78 -3.03
N VAL A 140 -20.18 4.53 -4.07
CA VAL A 140 -19.59 4.00 -5.31
C VAL A 140 -18.36 3.12 -5.03
N GLU A 141 -17.55 3.51 -4.06
CA GLU A 141 -16.37 2.78 -3.63
C GLU A 141 -16.24 2.79 -2.10
N PRO A 142 -16.61 1.69 -1.41
CA PRO A 142 -16.42 1.57 0.03
C PRO A 142 -14.95 1.76 0.42
N ASN A 143 -14.72 2.33 1.60
CA ASN A 143 -13.38 2.61 2.12
C ASN A 143 -12.53 3.52 1.20
N PHE A 144 -13.16 4.37 0.36
CA PHE A 144 -12.48 5.27 -0.58
C PHE A 144 -11.33 6.07 0.05
N ALA A 145 -11.49 6.58 1.28
CA ALA A 145 -10.45 7.34 1.95
C ALA A 145 -9.20 6.48 2.21
N ASN A 146 -9.39 5.26 2.71
CA ASN A 146 -8.31 4.29 2.94
C ASN A 146 -7.62 3.90 1.63
N LYS A 147 -8.40 3.76 0.55
CA LYS A 147 -7.87 3.44 -0.78
C LYS A 147 -7.12 4.60 -1.44
N ALA A 148 -7.43 5.84 -1.05
CA ALA A 148 -6.84 7.05 -1.61
C ALA A 148 -5.51 7.43 -0.94
N VAL A 149 -5.42 7.25 0.38
CA VAL A 149 -4.23 7.60 1.14
C VAL A 149 -3.14 6.53 1.04
N CYS A 150 -1.97 6.82 1.61
CA CYS A 150 -0.80 5.96 1.48
C CYS A 150 -0.63 4.95 2.60
N ARG A 151 -1.22 5.21 3.76
CA ARG A 151 -1.32 4.26 4.88
C ARG A 151 -2.65 4.47 5.58
N THR A 152 -3.27 3.38 6.00
CA THR A 152 -4.58 3.37 6.66
C THR A 152 -4.51 3.52 8.19
N ASN A 153 -3.36 3.97 8.71
CA ASN A 153 -3.10 4.17 10.15
C ASN A 153 -3.75 5.43 10.76
N GLY A 154 -4.66 6.09 10.03
CA GLY A 154 -5.33 7.33 10.45
C GLY A 154 -4.48 8.60 10.34
N PHE A 155 -3.21 8.53 9.90
CA PHE A 155 -2.37 9.71 9.72
C PHE A 155 -2.80 10.56 8.53
N TYR A 156 -3.17 9.95 7.41
CA TYR A 156 -3.50 10.69 6.18
C TYR A 156 -4.99 11.02 6.04
N SER A 157 -5.83 10.43 6.87
CA SER A 157 -7.28 10.59 6.80
C SER A 157 -7.81 11.45 7.95
N PHE A 158 -8.74 12.33 7.63
CA PHE A 158 -9.50 13.14 8.59
C PHE A 158 -10.98 12.91 8.38
N HIS A 159 -11.67 12.44 9.42
CA HIS A 159 -13.12 12.32 9.43
C HIS A 159 -13.71 13.47 10.26
N VAL A 160 -14.47 14.34 9.61
CA VAL A 160 -15.08 15.52 10.23
C VAL A 160 -16.59 15.31 10.28
N GLN A 161 -17.14 15.22 11.49
CA GLN A 161 -18.56 14.93 11.69
C GLN A 161 -19.50 16.06 11.22
N SER A 162 -19.04 17.30 11.19
CA SER A 162 -19.84 18.44 10.76
C SER A 162 -19.00 19.56 10.16
N TRP A 163 -19.60 20.36 9.29
CA TRP A 163 -18.96 21.56 8.73
C TRP A 163 -18.42 22.52 9.79
N PHE A 164 -19.08 22.62 10.95
CA PHE A 164 -18.59 23.44 12.06
C PHE A 164 -17.31 22.89 12.67
N GLY A 165 -17.11 21.56 12.68
CA GLY A 165 -15.89 20.92 13.19
C GLY A 165 -14.68 21.05 12.26
N LEU A 166 -14.87 21.48 11.00
CA LEU A 166 -13.80 21.49 10.00
C LEU A 166 -12.57 22.31 10.41
N HIS A 167 -12.76 23.45 11.09
CA HIS A 167 -11.65 24.28 11.59
C HIS A 167 -10.70 23.52 12.53
N LYS A 168 -11.20 22.51 13.26
CA LYS A 168 -10.38 21.69 14.18
C LYS A 168 -9.35 20.84 13.43
N THR A 169 -9.51 20.65 12.12
CA THR A 169 -8.55 19.92 11.29
C THR A 169 -7.31 20.74 10.94
N LEU A 170 -7.35 22.07 11.06
CA LEU A 170 -6.29 22.96 10.60
C LEU A 170 -4.93 22.61 11.24
N GLN A 171 -4.83 22.65 12.57
CA GLN A 171 -3.57 22.42 13.28
C GLN A 171 -3.06 20.97 13.09
N PRO A 172 -3.91 19.93 13.24
CA PRO A 172 -3.51 18.56 12.90
C PRO A 172 -3.03 18.41 11.46
N LEU A 173 -3.71 19.00 10.47
CA LEU A 173 -3.33 18.91 9.07
C LEU A 173 -1.97 19.55 8.83
N VAL A 174 -1.76 20.78 9.30
CA VAL A 174 -0.48 21.49 9.18
C VAL A 174 0.65 20.67 9.81
N LYS A 175 0.46 20.14 11.02
CA LYS A 175 1.45 19.28 11.67
C LYS A 175 1.80 18.05 10.84
N ARG A 176 0.81 17.37 10.25
CA ARG A 176 1.04 16.15 9.46
C ARG A 176 1.62 16.43 8.06
N VAL A 177 1.29 17.56 7.46
CA VAL A 177 1.84 18.02 6.16
C VAL A 177 3.24 18.60 6.31
N CYS A 178 3.69 18.95 7.52
CA CYS A 178 5.08 19.34 7.78
C CYS A 178 5.97 18.17 8.25
N ASP A 179 5.41 16.99 8.50
CA ASP A 179 6.16 15.80 8.93
C ASP A 179 6.77 15.10 7.72
N THR A 180 7.89 15.64 7.23
CA THR A 180 8.54 15.20 5.98
C THR A 180 8.96 13.74 5.99
N ASP A 181 9.33 13.21 7.16
CA ASP A 181 9.72 11.80 7.34
C ASP A 181 8.53 10.87 7.09
N ARG A 182 7.32 11.32 7.45
CA ARG A 182 6.07 10.62 7.15
C ARG A 182 5.51 10.93 5.78
N LEU A 183 6.00 11.93 5.04
CA LEU A 183 5.55 12.24 3.68
C LEU A 183 6.25 11.42 2.58
N ALA A 184 6.72 10.23 2.94
CA ALA A 184 7.20 9.23 2.01
C ALA A 184 6.07 8.29 1.57
N CYS A 185 5.09 8.80 0.81
CA CYS A 185 4.17 7.97 0.02
C CYS A 185 4.84 7.26 -1.16
N SER A 186 6.16 7.37 -1.30
CA SER A 186 6.92 6.51 -2.19
C SER A 186 6.56 5.08 -1.85
N LYS A 187 5.96 4.36 -2.81
CA LYS A 187 5.95 2.89 -2.80
C LYS A 187 7.29 2.42 -2.25
N THR A 188 7.28 1.86 -1.06
CA THR A 188 8.43 1.22 -0.44
C THR A 188 8.28 -0.27 -0.71
N CYS A 189 9.37 -0.99 -0.48
CA CYS A 189 9.32 -2.44 -0.37
C CYS A 189 8.26 -2.97 0.61
N LEU A 190 7.91 -2.18 1.62
CA LEU A 190 7.03 -2.63 2.71
C LEU A 190 5.54 -2.52 2.41
N ASN A 191 5.14 -1.76 1.38
CA ASN A 191 3.72 -1.47 1.11
C ASN A 191 3.31 -1.66 -0.36
N SER A 192 4.07 -2.45 -1.12
CA SER A 192 3.83 -2.62 -2.57
C SER A 192 4.11 -4.02 -3.12
N ALA A 193 3.68 -5.05 -2.40
CA ALA A 193 3.84 -6.43 -2.83
C ALA A 193 2.58 -7.30 -2.58
N ASP A 194 2.41 -8.33 -3.38
CA ASP A 194 1.60 -9.50 -3.02
C ASP A 194 2.57 -10.59 -2.55
N ILE A 195 2.49 -10.96 -1.27
CA ILE A 195 3.42 -11.88 -0.62
C ILE A 195 2.72 -13.22 -0.37
N GLY A 196 3.08 -14.25 -1.13
CA GLY A 196 2.60 -15.61 -0.94
C GLY A 196 3.58 -16.44 -0.13
N PHE A 197 3.16 -16.91 1.04
CA PHE A 197 3.91 -17.90 1.81
C PHE A 197 3.58 -19.30 1.32
N VAL A 198 4.60 -20.11 1.01
CA VAL A 198 4.48 -21.52 0.63
C VAL A 198 5.15 -22.34 1.72
N ILE A 199 4.34 -22.98 2.57
CA ILE A 199 4.75 -23.48 3.88
C ILE A 199 4.74 -25.00 3.88
N ASP A 200 5.89 -25.60 4.16
CA ASP A 200 6.05 -27.03 4.34
C ASP A 200 5.34 -27.50 5.62
N GLY A 201 4.37 -28.40 5.46
CA GLY A 201 3.63 -29.06 6.54
C GLY A 201 3.96 -30.54 6.68
N SER A 202 5.08 -30.99 6.11
CA SER A 202 5.48 -32.39 6.06
C SER A 202 5.79 -32.98 7.43
N SER A 203 5.90 -34.30 7.46
CA SER A 203 6.15 -35.07 8.68
C SER A 203 7.52 -34.80 9.31
N SER A 204 8.53 -34.42 8.52
CA SER A 204 9.87 -34.06 9.00
C SER A 204 9.86 -32.78 9.83
N VAL A 205 9.00 -31.82 9.48
CA VAL A 205 8.84 -30.57 10.23
C VAL A 205 8.32 -30.89 11.63
N GLY A 206 7.20 -31.62 11.71
CA GLY A 206 6.53 -31.90 12.98
C GLY A 206 5.80 -30.70 13.60
N THR A 207 4.92 -30.99 14.55
CA THR A 207 3.97 -29.99 15.11
C THR A 207 4.64 -28.82 15.83
N GLY A 208 5.74 -29.07 16.55
CA GLY A 208 6.48 -28.05 17.30
C GLY A 208 7.12 -27.04 16.36
N ASN A 209 7.95 -27.52 15.43
CA ASN A 209 8.65 -26.67 14.46
C ASN A 209 7.67 -25.97 13.51
N PHE A 210 6.55 -26.60 13.16
CA PHE A 210 5.52 -25.95 12.34
C PHE A 210 4.98 -24.68 13.02
N ARG A 211 4.83 -24.68 14.35
CA ARG A 211 4.47 -23.46 15.10
C ARG A 211 5.56 -22.39 15.02
N THR A 212 6.83 -22.78 15.07
CA THR A 212 7.97 -21.86 14.89
C THR A 212 7.97 -21.24 13.49
N VAL A 213 7.66 -22.03 12.45
CA VAL A 213 7.47 -21.53 11.08
C VAL A 213 6.33 -20.52 11.00
N LEU A 214 5.17 -20.79 11.61
CA LEU A 214 4.06 -19.82 11.64
C LEU A 214 4.42 -18.54 12.41
N GLN A 215 5.22 -18.63 13.47
CA GLN A 215 5.74 -17.45 14.19
C GLN A 215 6.70 -16.64 13.31
N PHE A 216 7.56 -17.30 12.55
CA PHE A 216 8.44 -16.65 11.58
C PHE A 216 7.63 -15.91 10.49
N VAL A 217 6.64 -16.57 9.88
CA VAL A 217 5.71 -15.97 8.90
C VAL A 217 4.97 -14.78 9.50
N THR A 218 4.53 -14.91 10.76
CA THR A 218 3.90 -13.82 11.53
C THR A 218 4.85 -12.64 11.70
N ASN A 219 6.12 -12.87 12.04
CA ASN A 219 7.11 -11.82 12.25
C ASN A 219 7.46 -11.09 10.95
N LEU A 220 7.67 -11.81 9.84
CA LEU A 220 7.83 -11.19 8.53
C LEU A 220 6.61 -10.34 8.16
N THR A 221 5.40 -10.85 8.36
CA THR A 221 4.16 -10.15 8.00
C THR A 221 3.99 -8.83 8.78
N LYS A 222 4.51 -8.73 10.01
CA LYS A 222 4.42 -7.51 10.82
C LYS A 222 5.19 -6.34 10.20
N GLU A 223 6.29 -6.62 9.50
CA GLU A 223 7.17 -5.62 8.88
C GLU A 223 6.51 -4.91 7.69
N PHE A 224 5.54 -5.56 7.02
CA PHE A 224 4.83 -5.00 5.88
C PHE A 224 3.59 -4.21 6.29
N GLU A 225 3.26 -3.15 5.55
CA GLU A 225 2.00 -2.42 5.71
C GLU A 225 0.90 -3.13 4.90
N ILE A 226 -0.01 -3.81 5.61
CA ILE A 226 -1.04 -4.65 5.01
C ILE A 226 -2.32 -3.86 4.77
N SER A 227 -2.79 -3.84 3.52
CA SER A 227 -4.12 -3.36 3.13
C SER A 227 -4.49 -3.85 1.73
N ASP A 228 -5.76 -3.74 1.34
CA ASP A 228 -6.22 -4.06 -0.04
C ASP A 228 -5.50 -3.28 -1.15
N THR A 229 -4.96 -2.11 -0.78
CA THR A 229 -4.26 -1.20 -1.69
C THR A 229 -2.74 -1.24 -1.54
N ASP A 230 -2.23 -1.77 -0.44
CA ASP A 230 -0.80 -1.86 -0.11
C ASP A 230 -0.33 -3.32 -0.20
N THR A 231 0.37 -3.85 0.80
CA THR A 231 0.80 -5.25 0.75
C THR A 231 -0.36 -6.18 1.04
N ARG A 232 -0.50 -7.24 0.25
CA ARG A 232 -1.48 -8.32 0.48
C ARG A 232 -0.73 -9.61 0.75
N VAL A 233 -1.29 -10.47 1.59
CA VAL A 233 -0.65 -11.72 2.01
C VAL A 233 -1.58 -12.88 1.75
N GLY A 234 -1.02 -13.98 1.24
CA GLY A 234 -1.69 -15.26 1.10
C GLY A 234 -0.79 -16.38 1.59
N ALA A 235 -1.39 -17.53 1.88
CA ALA A 235 -0.65 -18.70 2.36
C ALA A 235 -1.14 -19.97 1.67
N VAL A 236 -0.18 -20.77 1.22
CA VAL A 236 -0.35 -22.14 0.75
C VAL A 236 0.43 -23.05 1.70
N GLN A 237 -0.21 -24.10 2.17
CA GLN A 237 0.48 -25.19 2.87
C GLN A 237 0.64 -26.36 1.90
N TYR A 238 1.74 -27.11 1.99
CA TYR A 238 1.95 -28.30 1.18
C TYR A 238 2.53 -29.47 1.97
N THR A 239 2.19 -30.67 1.51
CA THR A 239 2.80 -31.95 1.86
C THR A 239 2.99 -32.79 0.58
N TYR A 240 2.38 -33.98 0.49
CA TYR A 240 2.10 -34.67 -0.77
C TYR A 240 1.08 -33.89 -1.62
N GLU A 241 0.11 -33.26 -0.97
CA GLU A 241 -0.91 -32.41 -1.60
C GLU A 241 -0.77 -30.95 -1.15
N GLN A 242 -1.44 -30.04 -1.84
CA GLN A 242 -1.35 -28.60 -1.61
C GLN A 242 -2.72 -28.03 -1.23
N ARG A 243 -2.72 -27.05 -0.33
CA ARG A 243 -3.93 -26.35 0.10
C ARG A 243 -3.71 -24.86 0.19
N LEU A 244 -4.68 -24.13 -0.34
CA LEU A 244 -4.80 -22.70 -0.11
C LEU A 244 -5.41 -22.48 1.28
N GLU A 245 -4.61 -21.97 2.22
CA GLU A 245 -5.09 -21.62 3.55
C GLU A 245 -5.89 -20.31 3.51
N PHE A 246 -5.36 -19.31 2.79
CA PHE A 246 -6.08 -18.09 2.44
C PHE A 246 -5.45 -17.35 1.25
N GLY A 247 -6.29 -16.70 0.45
CA GLY A 247 -5.88 -15.91 -0.72
C GLY A 247 -5.58 -14.44 -0.42
N PHE A 248 -5.02 -13.72 -1.41
CA PHE A 248 -4.72 -12.28 -1.31
C PHE A 248 -5.94 -11.37 -1.13
N ASP A 249 -7.13 -11.88 -1.42
CA ASP A 249 -8.41 -11.17 -1.41
C ASP A 249 -9.29 -11.52 -0.20
N GLN A 250 -8.83 -12.43 0.67
CA GLN A 250 -9.64 -12.93 1.78
C GLN A 250 -9.61 -12.03 3.02
N TYR A 251 -8.49 -11.35 3.27
CA TYR A 251 -8.29 -10.49 4.44
C TYR A 251 -7.64 -9.17 4.03
N SER A 252 -8.20 -8.06 4.52
CA SER A 252 -7.79 -6.70 4.15
C SER A 252 -7.08 -5.94 5.27
N SER A 253 -6.96 -6.54 6.47
CA SER A 253 -6.38 -5.92 7.65
C SER A 253 -5.22 -6.75 8.21
N LYS A 254 -4.18 -6.05 8.72
CA LYS A 254 -3.03 -6.71 9.37
C LYS A 254 -3.47 -7.63 10.52
N PRO A 255 -4.35 -7.22 11.46
CA PRO A 255 -4.79 -8.10 12.55
C PRO A 255 -5.46 -9.39 12.06
N ASP A 256 -6.30 -9.31 11.03
CA ASP A 256 -7.02 -10.49 10.52
C ASP A 256 -6.07 -11.48 9.86
N ILE A 257 -5.09 -10.99 9.08
CA ILE A 257 -4.05 -11.84 8.49
C ILE A 257 -3.20 -12.51 9.57
N LEU A 258 -2.74 -11.75 10.57
CA LEU A 258 -1.94 -12.32 11.66
C LEU A 258 -2.71 -13.39 12.44
N ASN A 259 -4.03 -13.23 12.59
CA ASN A 259 -4.89 -14.24 13.20
C ASN A 259 -5.13 -15.44 12.28
N ALA A 260 -5.25 -15.24 10.97
CA ALA A 260 -5.39 -16.31 9.99
C ALA A 260 -4.14 -17.20 9.94
N ILE A 261 -2.94 -16.60 9.91
CA ILE A 261 -1.65 -17.33 9.94
C ILE A 261 -1.59 -18.25 11.18
N LYS A 262 -1.93 -17.73 12.36
CA LYS A 262 -1.90 -18.50 13.62
C LYS A 262 -2.87 -19.69 13.66
N ARG A 263 -3.92 -19.67 12.83
CA ARG A 263 -4.95 -20.73 12.77
C ARG A 263 -4.65 -21.82 11.74
N VAL A 264 -3.60 -21.67 10.94
CA VAL A 264 -3.18 -22.71 9.99
C VAL A 264 -2.83 -23.98 10.76
N GLY A 265 -3.50 -25.08 10.43
CA GLY A 265 -3.33 -26.37 11.09
C GLY A 265 -2.15 -27.14 10.52
N TYR A 266 -1.44 -27.90 11.35
CA TYR A 266 -0.46 -28.86 10.88
C TYR A 266 -1.16 -30.11 10.31
N TRP A 267 -0.66 -30.63 9.19
CA TRP A 267 -1.31 -31.69 8.42
C TRP A 267 -0.47 -32.97 8.33
N SER A 268 0.87 -32.91 8.24
CA SER A 268 1.78 -34.07 8.10
C SER A 268 1.71 -34.79 6.75
N GLY A 269 2.86 -35.13 6.16
CA GLY A 269 2.92 -35.86 4.90
C GLY A 269 4.32 -35.83 4.30
N GLY A 270 4.42 -35.99 2.98
CA GLY A 270 5.66 -35.85 2.23
C GLY A 270 5.97 -34.41 1.87
N THR A 271 7.01 -34.21 1.07
CA THR A 271 7.51 -32.87 0.70
C THR A 271 7.53 -32.73 -0.83
N SER A 272 6.40 -32.36 -1.44
CA SER A 272 6.27 -32.15 -2.89
C SER A 272 6.39 -30.67 -3.24
N THR A 273 7.61 -30.14 -3.20
CA THR A 273 7.91 -28.71 -3.34
C THR A 273 7.66 -28.18 -4.75
N GLY A 274 7.93 -28.98 -5.78
CA GLY A 274 7.67 -28.60 -7.18
C GLY A 274 6.18 -28.38 -7.45
N ALA A 275 5.35 -29.32 -7.00
CA ALA A 275 3.90 -29.23 -7.03
C ALA A 275 3.38 -28.03 -6.21
N ALA A 276 3.98 -27.74 -5.06
CA ALA A 276 3.65 -26.57 -4.24
C ALA A 276 3.87 -25.25 -4.98
N ILE A 277 4.99 -25.10 -5.70
CA ILE A 277 5.28 -23.91 -6.51
C ILE A 277 4.21 -23.75 -7.61
N ASN A 278 3.91 -24.82 -8.36
CA ASN A 278 2.89 -24.76 -9.40
C ASN A 278 1.50 -24.41 -8.85
N PHE A 279 1.12 -25.01 -7.73
CA PHE A 279 -0.15 -24.72 -7.07
C PHE A 279 -0.22 -23.26 -6.61
N ALA A 280 0.84 -22.72 -6.03
CA ALA A 280 0.92 -21.32 -5.65
C ALA A 280 0.78 -20.39 -6.86
N LEU A 281 1.40 -20.73 -7.99
CA LEU A 281 1.27 -19.94 -9.22
C LEU A 281 -0.17 -19.89 -9.74
N GLU A 282 -0.87 -21.04 -9.75
CA GLU A 282 -2.21 -21.13 -10.32
C GLU A 282 -3.32 -20.68 -9.37
N GLN A 283 -3.22 -20.98 -8.07
CA GLN A 283 -4.29 -20.73 -7.11
C GLN A 283 -4.12 -19.41 -6.34
N LEU A 284 -2.88 -18.94 -6.18
CA LEU A 284 -2.57 -17.72 -5.43
C LEU A 284 -2.11 -16.57 -6.35
N PHE A 285 -0.97 -16.72 -7.05
CA PHE A 285 -0.38 -15.62 -7.83
C PHE A 285 -1.14 -15.26 -9.10
N LYS A 286 -2.00 -16.13 -9.61
CA LYS A 286 -2.95 -15.80 -10.69
C LYS A 286 -3.93 -14.70 -10.29
N LYS A 287 -4.25 -14.57 -8.99
CA LYS A 287 -5.12 -13.52 -8.43
C LYS A 287 -4.35 -12.26 -8.01
N SER A 288 -3.03 -12.22 -8.25
CA SER A 288 -2.21 -11.04 -7.99
C SER A 288 -2.61 -9.89 -8.92
N LYS A 289 -2.63 -8.66 -8.39
CA LYS A 289 -2.93 -7.46 -9.18
C LYS A 289 -1.71 -7.16 -10.07
N PRO A 290 -1.87 -6.79 -11.37
CA PRO A 290 -0.74 -6.56 -12.29
C PRO A 290 0.32 -5.58 -11.79
N ASN A 291 -0.05 -4.62 -10.95
CA ASN A 291 0.82 -3.54 -10.48
C ASN A 291 1.53 -3.86 -9.14
N LYS A 292 1.38 -5.09 -8.64
CA LYS A 292 2.01 -5.57 -7.41
C LYS A 292 3.25 -6.39 -7.76
N ARG A 293 4.34 -6.18 -7.00
CA ARG A 293 5.45 -7.13 -7.02
C ARG A 293 4.96 -8.44 -6.43
N LYS A 294 5.21 -9.55 -7.11
CA LYS A 294 4.84 -10.88 -6.64
C LYS A 294 6.04 -11.47 -5.92
N LEU A 295 5.91 -11.67 -4.62
CA LEU A 295 6.94 -12.27 -3.78
C LEU A 295 6.44 -13.62 -3.29
N MET A 296 7.15 -14.69 -3.61
CA MET A 296 6.91 -16.02 -3.04
C MET A 296 7.98 -16.29 -2.00
N ILE A 297 7.59 -16.57 -0.76
CA ILE A 297 8.48 -16.99 0.31
C ILE A 297 8.19 -18.46 0.59
N LEU A 298 9.05 -19.33 0.09
CA LEU A 298 8.96 -20.78 0.25
C LEU A 298 9.80 -21.22 1.44
N ILE A 299 9.21 -22.01 2.33
CA ILE A 299 9.85 -22.54 3.54
C ILE A 299 9.79 -24.07 3.45
N THR A 300 10.92 -24.75 3.65
CA THR A 300 11.04 -26.22 3.64
C THR A 300 12.11 -26.72 4.59
N ASP A 301 12.01 -27.96 5.05
CA ASP A 301 12.99 -28.57 5.97
C ASP A 301 13.74 -29.79 5.40
N GLY A 302 13.49 -30.12 4.13
CA GLY A 302 14.01 -31.34 3.52
C GLY A 302 14.13 -31.26 2.01
N ARG A 303 14.52 -32.40 1.41
CA ARG A 303 14.60 -32.56 -0.04
C ARG A 303 13.22 -32.83 -0.62
N SER A 304 12.93 -32.21 -1.75
CA SER A 304 11.68 -32.46 -2.47
C SER A 304 11.60 -33.88 -3.03
N TYR A 305 10.40 -34.46 -3.05
CA TYR A 305 10.13 -35.74 -3.74
C TYR A 305 9.88 -35.58 -5.25
N ASP A 306 9.66 -34.36 -5.71
CA ASP A 306 9.46 -34.02 -7.11
C ASP A 306 10.43 -32.94 -7.60
N ASP A 307 10.52 -32.79 -8.92
CA ASP A 307 11.46 -31.85 -9.54
C ASP A 307 11.02 -30.39 -9.34
N VAL A 308 11.89 -29.59 -8.73
CA VAL A 308 11.64 -28.17 -8.45
C VAL A 308 12.07 -27.23 -9.58
N ARG A 309 12.87 -27.69 -10.54
CA ARG A 309 13.52 -26.84 -11.57
C ARG A 309 12.51 -26.20 -12.53
N ILE A 310 11.63 -27.02 -13.11
CA ILE A 310 10.63 -26.55 -14.08
C ILE A 310 9.60 -25.62 -13.40
N PRO A 311 9.04 -25.96 -12.22
CA PRO A 311 8.16 -25.06 -11.48
C PRO A 311 8.82 -23.73 -11.07
N ALA A 312 10.08 -23.77 -10.59
CA ALA A 312 10.83 -22.57 -10.22
C ALA A 312 11.05 -21.65 -11.43
N MET A 313 11.50 -22.21 -12.55
CA MET A 313 11.67 -21.46 -13.79
C MET A 313 10.34 -20.84 -14.27
N ALA A 314 9.23 -21.58 -14.16
CA ALA A 314 7.91 -21.05 -14.50
C ALA A 314 7.50 -19.88 -13.57
N ALA A 315 7.85 -19.93 -12.29
CA ALA A 315 7.61 -18.83 -11.35
C ALA A 315 8.40 -17.57 -11.74
N HIS A 316 9.69 -17.72 -12.05
CA HIS A 316 10.55 -16.61 -12.49
C HIS A 316 10.04 -15.99 -13.79
N LEU A 317 9.67 -16.81 -14.78
CA LEU A 317 9.10 -16.34 -16.06
C LEU A 317 7.77 -15.60 -15.90
N LYS A 318 6.97 -15.95 -14.88
CA LYS A 318 5.72 -15.23 -14.53
C LYS A 318 5.96 -13.95 -13.70
N GLY A 319 7.22 -13.55 -13.51
CA GLY A 319 7.61 -12.35 -12.78
C GLY A 319 7.41 -12.49 -11.26
N VAL A 320 7.44 -13.71 -10.73
CA VAL A 320 7.39 -13.97 -9.29
C VAL A 320 8.83 -14.03 -8.77
N ILE A 321 9.17 -13.13 -7.86
CA ILE A 321 10.44 -13.15 -7.13
C ILE A 321 10.31 -14.15 -6.00
N THR A 322 11.20 -15.13 -5.98
CA THR A 322 11.13 -16.29 -5.10
C THR A 322 12.26 -16.23 -4.07
N TYR A 323 11.89 -16.27 -2.80
CA TYR A 323 12.76 -16.44 -1.65
C TYR A 323 12.62 -17.87 -1.16
N ALA A 324 13.72 -18.62 -1.10
CA ALA A 324 13.75 -20.01 -0.64
C ALA A 324 14.44 -20.09 0.72
N ILE A 325 13.73 -20.58 1.72
CA ILE A 325 14.20 -20.70 3.10
C ILE A 325 14.21 -22.18 3.46
N GLY A 326 15.39 -22.75 3.52
CA GLY A 326 15.61 -24.10 3.99
C GLY A 326 16.00 -24.13 5.46
N VAL A 327 15.46 -25.08 6.19
CA VAL A 327 15.77 -25.28 7.61
C VAL A 327 16.31 -26.70 7.82
N ALA A 328 17.22 -26.87 8.78
CA ALA A 328 17.77 -28.17 9.20
C ALA A 328 18.36 -28.99 8.03
N TRP A 329 17.60 -29.92 7.46
CA TRP A 329 18.08 -30.88 6.46
C TRP A 329 17.72 -30.50 5.02
N ALA A 330 17.29 -29.26 4.81
CA ALA A 330 16.94 -28.75 3.49
C ALA A 330 18.11 -28.85 2.50
N ALA A 331 17.82 -29.30 1.27
CA ALA A 331 18.83 -29.43 0.23
C ALA A 331 19.21 -28.05 -0.34
N GLN A 332 20.40 -27.55 -0.01
CA GLN A 332 20.84 -26.21 -0.44
C GLN A 332 20.78 -26.02 -1.97
N GLU A 333 21.14 -27.05 -2.75
CA GLU A 333 21.05 -27.03 -4.21
C GLU A 333 19.62 -26.76 -4.71
N GLU A 334 18.60 -27.30 -4.04
CA GLU A 334 17.20 -27.06 -4.40
C GLU A 334 16.76 -25.64 -4.03
N LEU A 335 17.24 -25.11 -2.91
CA LEU A 335 16.97 -23.72 -2.51
C LEU A 335 17.52 -22.74 -3.54
N GLU A 336 18.74 -22.97 -4.04
CA GLU A 336 19.38 -22.13 -5.04
C GLU A 336 18.65 -22.18 -6.39
N VAL A 337 18.08 -23.32 -6.76
CA VAL A 337 17.24 -23.48 -7.97
C VAL A 337 15.90 -22.75 -7.81
N ILE A 338 15.28 -22.84 -6.63
CA ILE A 338 13.99 -22.22 -6.36
C ILE A 338 14.15 -20.69 -6.29
N ALA A 339 15.22 -20.21 -5.68
CA ALA A 339 15.48 -18.79 -5.45
C ALA A 339 15.68 -18.01 -6.76
N THR A 340 15.24 -16.75 -6.76
CA THR A 340 15.48 -15.86 -7.91
C THR A 340 16.96 -15.46 -7.95
N HIS A 341 17.55 -15.39 -9.15
CA HIS A 341 18.95 -14.99 -9.28
C HIS A 341 19.17 -13.50 -8.93
N PRO A 342 20.27 -13.15 -8.23
CA PRO A 342 21.30 -14.07 -7.72
C PRO A 342 20.83 -14.82 -6.46
N ALA A 343 21.07 -16.14 -6.43
CA ALA A 343 20.56 -17.01 -5.37
C ALA A 343 20.99 -16.56 -3.97
N ARG A 344 22.23 -16.07 -3.79
CA ARG A 344 22.75 -15.56 -2.50
C ARG A 344 21.90 -14.49 -1.81
N ASP A 345 21.06 -13.77 -2.56
CA ASP A 345 20.19 -12.71 -2.04
C ASP A 345 18.77 -13.22 -1.74
N HIS A 346 18.44 -14.44 -2.18
CA HIS A 346 17.09 -14.99 -2.17
C HIS A 346 17.01 -16.40 -1.54
N SER A 347 18.12 -17.11 -1.39
CA SER A 347 18.22 -18.42 -0.73
C SER A 347 18.82 -18.27 0.67
N PHE A 348 18.16 -18.85 1.66
CA PHE A 348 18.59 -18.84 3.05
C PHE A 348 18.59 -20.26 3.59
N PHE A 349 19.69 -20.67 4.18
CA PHE A 349 19.80 -21.91 4.92
C PHE A 349 19.91 -21.60 6.41
N VAL A 350 19.12 -22.28 7.22
CA VAL A 350 19.05 -22.06 8.68
C VAL A 350 19.23 -23.40 9.37
N ASP A 351 20.20 -23.51 10.27
CA ASP A 351 20.53 -24.79 10.91
C ASP A 351 19.38 -25.34 11.79
N GLU A 352 18.66 -24.45 12.47
CA GLU A 352 17.58 -24.80 13.42
C GLU A 352 16.37 -23.90 13.25
N PHE A 353 15.17 -24.46 13.44
CA PHE A 353 13.91 -23.71 13.33
C PHE A 353 13.86 -22.50 14.24
N ASP A 354 14.39 -22.63 15.46
CA ASP A 354 14.40 -21.54 16.42
C ASP A 354 15.24 -20.35 15.92
N ASN A 355 16.20 -20.54 15.01
CA ASN A 355 17.01 -19.45 14.48
C ASN A 355 16.36 -18.68 13.31
N LEU A 356 15.18 -19.12 12.82
CA LEU A 356 14.47 -18.47 11.71
C LEU A 356 14.25 -16.97 11.93
N TYR A 357 13.95 -16.54 13.15
CA TYR A 357 13.67 -15.13 13.45
C TYR A 357 14.87 -14.21 13.16
N GLN A 358 16.10 -14.72 13.24
CA GLN A 358 17.33 -13.94 13.03
C GLN A 358 17.47 -13.50 11.57
N TYR A 359 16.82 -14.20 10.64
CA TYR A 359 16.88 -13.92 9.21
C TYR A 359 15.83 -12.90 8.75
N VAL A 360 14.84 -12.56 9.59
CA VAL A 360 13.80 -11.56 9.26
C VAL A 360 14.40 -10.23 8.79
N PRO A 361 15.35 -9.59 9.51
CA PRO A 361 15.91 -8.30 9.08
C PRO A 361 16.62 -8.39 7.72
N ARG A 362 17.36 -9.48 7.49
CA ARG A 362 18.10 -9.68 6.24
C ARG A 362 17.18 -9.93 5.06
N ILE A 363 16.11 -10.71 5.23
CA ILE A 363 15.10 -10.94 4.19
C ILE A 363 14.41 -9.62 3.82
N ILE A 364 14.00 -8.83 4.82
CA ILE A 364 13.38 -7.52 4.57
C ILE A 364 14.36 -6.59 3.85
N GLN A 365 15.63 -6.54 4.27
CA GLN A 365 16.65 -5.75 3.59
C GLN A 365 16.83 -6.15 2.12
N ASN A 366 16.84 -7.45 1.82
CA ASN A 366 16.98 -7.95 0.46
C ASN A 366 15.74 -7.63 -0.39
N ILE A 367 14.54 -7.83 0.16
CA ILE A 367 13.28 -7.40 -0.49
C ILE A 367 13.33 -5.90 -0.80
N CYS A 368 13.85 -5.09 0.12
CA CYS A 368 13.99 -3.65 -0.08
C CYS A 368 15.04 -3.25 -1.10
N THR A 369 16.16 -3.96 -1.15
CA THR A 369 17.21 -3.73 -2.13
C THR A 369 16.71 -4.06 -3.54
N GLU A 370 16.06 -5.22 -3.70
CA GLU A 370 15.41 -5.65 -4.95
C GLU A 370 14.29 -4.69 -5.36
N PHE A 371 13.56 -4.16 -4.38
CA PHE A 371 12.53 -3.15 -4.62
C PHE A 371 13.09 -1.88 -5.26
N ASN A 372 14.28 -1.46 -4.85
CA ASN A 372 14.90 -0.22 -5.27
C ASN A 372 15.73 -0.37 -6.55
N SER A 373 16.22 -1.58 -6.86
CA SER A 373 17.10 -1.84 -8.01
C SER A 373 16.35 -1.99 -9.35
N GLN A 374 15.12 -2.51 -9.34
CA GLN A 374 14.34 -2.68 -10.57
C GLN A 374 13.49 -1.44 -10.88
N PRO A 375 13.74 -0.70 -11.98
CA PRO A 375 12.85 0.37 -12.42
C PRO A 375 11.48 -0.19 -12.80
N ARG A 376 10.42 0.55 -12.50
CA ARG A 376 9.06 0.21 -12.92
C ARG A 376 8.95 0.46 -14.42
N ASN A 377 8.73 -0.59 -15.20
CA ASN A 377 8.24 -0.46 -16.57
C ASN A 377 6.85 0.21 -16.58
#